data_AF-A0A3M1LW17-F1
#
_entry.id   AF-A0A3M1LW17-F1
#
_cell.length_a   1.000
_cell.length_b   1.000
_cell.length_c   1.000
_cell.angle_alpha   90.00
_cell.angle_beta   90.00
_cell.angle_gamma   90.00
#
_symmetry.space_group_name_H-M   'P 1'
#
loop_
_entity.id
_entity.type
_entity.pdbx_description
1 polymer ?
#
loop_
_entity_poly.entity_id
_entity_poly.type
_entity_poly.pdbx_seq_one_letter_code
_entity_poly.pdbx_strand_id
1 'polypeptide(L)'
;MAVLKESPWYRQILEEGLQEGRRLGLQEGLQQGLQQGLQQGLQQGLQQGLQQGLRQGVLKGQREAILHLLRVRFDPTGPALEPIAEGLAEIEEANLLQDLLVEAMQTESLDAFRQRLSLLSKSSSE
;
A
#
# COMPACT_ATOMS: atom_id res chain seq x y z
N MET A 1 56.38 -23.84 27.02
CA MET A 1 55.16 -23.49 26.26
C MET A 1 55.11 -24.08 24.84
N ALA A 2 56.25 -24.30 24.15
CA ALA A 2 56.26 -24.73 22.74
C ALA A 2 55.67 -26.14 22.49
N VAL A 3 55.91 -27.10 23.38
CA VAL A 3 55.54 -28.52 23.19
C VAL A 3 54.01 -28.75 23.13
N LEU A 4 53.21 -27.90 23.79
CA LEU A 4 51.75 -28.03 23.80
C LEU A 4 51.11 -27.75 22.44
N LYS A 5 51.63 -26.75 21.71
CA LYS A 5 51.07 -26.31 20.41
C LYS A 5 51.34 -27.28 19.27
N GLU A 6 52.33 -28.15 19.41
CA GLU A 6 52.69 -29.19 18.45
C GLU A 6 52.05 -30.55 18.77
N SER A 7 51.41 -30.67 19.93
CA SER A 7 50.74 -31.91 20.31
C SER A 7 49.54 -32.21 19.40
N PRO A 8 49.33 -33.47 18.98
CA PRO A 8 48.16 -33.86 18.20
C PRO A 8 46.82 -33.48 18.87
N TRP A 9 46.78 -33.57 20.20
CA TRP A 9 45.60 -33.23 21.00
C TRP A 9 45.26 -31.73 20.95
N TYR A 10 46.26 -30.84 20.93
CA TYR A 10 46.04 -29.40 20.80
C TYR A 10 45.45 -29.02 19.44
N ARG A 11 45.90 -29.67 18.35
CA ARG A 11 45.33 -29.46 17.02
C ARG A 11 43.88 -29.92 16.96
N GLN A 12 43.57 -31.07 17.55
CA GLN A 12 42.21 -31.59 17.60
C GLN A 12 41.26 -30.66 18.37
N ILE A 13 41.63 -30.19 19.56
CA ILE A 13 40.82 -29.23 20.33
C ILE A 13 40.61 -27.92 19.54
N LEU A 14 41.66 -27.44 18.84
CA LEU A 14 41.57 -26.23 18.04
C LEU A 14 40.61 -26.41 16.85
N GLU A 15 40.68 -27.54 16.15
CA GLU A 15 39.78 -27.87 15.05
C GLU A 15 38.33 -28.01 15.53
N GLU A 16 38.10 -28.73 16.63
CA GLU A 16 36.78 -28.90 17.24
C GLU A 16 36.20 -27.53 17.68
N GLY A 17 37.01 -26.69 18.35
CA GLY A 17 36.61 -25.36 18.77
C GLY A 17 36.30 -24.42 17.59
N LEU A 18 37.06 -24.50 16.49
CA LEU A 18 36.79 -23.74 15.27
C LEU A 18 35.52 -24.23 14.55
N GLN A 19 35.31 -25.54 14.49
CA GLN A 19 34.09 -26.12 13.90
C GLN A 19 32.86 -25.75 14.72
N GLU A 20 32.92 -25.86 16.05
CA GLU A 20 31.83 -25.49 16.93
C GLU A 20 31.56 -23.98 16.90
N GLY A 21 32.60 -23.14 16.96
CA GLY A 21 32.46 -21.70 16.82
C GLY A 21 31.86 -21.29 15.49
N ARG A 22 32.26 -21.93 14.38
CA ARG A 22 31.66 -21.71 13.05
C ARG A 22 30.20 -22.15 13.02
N ARG A 23 29.88 -23.31 13.59
CA ARG A 23 28.50 -23.85 13.64
C ARG A 23 27.58 -22.92 14.43
N LEU A 24 28.01 -22.50 15.62
CA LEU A 24 27.26 -21.58 16.48
C LEU A 24 27.11 -20.21 15.82
N GLY A 25 28.19 -19.62 15.33
CA GLY A 25 28.14 -18.32 14.66
C GLY A 25 27.25 -18.32 13.41
N LEU A 26 27.25 -19.40 12.62
CA LEU A 26 26.36 -19.55 11.48
C LEU A 26 24.90 -19.71 11.92
N GLN A 27 24.65 -20.52 12.95
CA GLN A 27 23.30 -20.75 13.48
C GLN A 27 22.71 -19.45 14.05
N GLU A 28 23.47 -18.72 14.86
CA GLU A 28 23.07 -17.43 15.43
C GLU A 28 22.89 -16.38 14.33
N GLY A 29 23.83 -16.27 13.39
CA GLY A 29 23.74 -15.34 12.28
C GLY A 29 22.53 -15.58 11.38
N LEU A 30 22.23 -16.85 11.07
CA LEU A 30 21.04 -17.22 10.31
C LEU A 30 19.75 -16.93 11.09
N GLN A 31 19.70 -17.27 12.38
CA GLN A 31 18.53 -17.03 13.20
C GLN A 31 18.24 -15.53 13.34
N GLN A 32 19.27 -14.73 13.63
CA GLN A 32 19.15 -13.27 13.74
C GLN A 32 18.79 -12.65 12.40
N GLY A 33 19.48 -13.03 11.31
CA GLY A 33 19.22 -12.52 9.98
C GLY A 33 17.79 -12.82 9.51
N LEU A 34 17.31 -14.04 9.75
CA LEU A 34 15.94 -14.43 9.39
C LEU A 34 14.90 -13.71 10.25
N GLN A 35 15.14 -13.58 11.56
CA GLN A 35 14.22 -12.86 12.45
C GLN A 35 14.13 -11.38 12.07
N GLN A 36 15.26 -10.72 11.85
CA GLN A 36 15.30 -9.31 11.46
C GLN A 36 14.69 -9.10 10.08
N GLY A 37 15.06 -9.93 9.10
CA GLY A 37 14.53 -9.84 7.73
C GLY A 37 13.01 -10.05 7.69
N LEU A 38 12.49 -11.02 8.44
CA LEU A 38 11.05 -11.29 8.50
C LEU A 38 10.31 -10.17 9.22
N GLN A 39 10.84 -9.66 10.34
CA GLN A 39 10.22 -8.57 11.08
C GLN A 39 10.15 -7.29 10.25
N GLN A 40 11.27 -6.91 9.61
CA GLN A 40 11.33 -5.71 8.78
C GLN A 40 10.44 -5.86 7.53
N GLY A 41 10.53 -7.00 6.85
CA GLY A 41 9.73 -7.26 5.65
C GLY A 41 8.23 -7.25 5.94
N LEU A 42 7.80 -7.87 7.04
CA LEU A 42 6.39 -7.88 7.45
C LEU A 42 5.91 -6.50 7.88
N GLN A 43 6.71 -5.76 8.64
CA GLN A 43 6.34 -4.41 9.08
C GLN A 43 6.18 -3.46 7.89
N GLN A 44 7.16 -3.46 6.97
CA GLN A 44 7.11 -2.61 5.78
C GLN A 44 5.96 -3.00 4.85
N GLY A 45 5.81 -4.31 4.58
CA GLY A 45 4.73 -4.82 3.72
C GLY A 45 3.34 -4.50 4.27
N LEU A 46 3.14 -4.69 5.57
CA LEU A 46 1.85 -4.39 6.21
C LEU A 46 1.57 -2.88 6.24
N GLN A 47 2.56 -2.05 6.53
CA GLN A 47 2.38 -0.59 6.53
C GLN A 47 2.02 -0.06 5.14
N GLN A 48 2.75 -0.48 4.10
CA GLN A 48 2.49 -0.07 2.73
C GLN A 48 1.13 -0.58 2.25
N GLY A 49 0.82 -1.86 2.48
CA GLY A 49 -0.45 -2.46 2.10
C GLY A 49 -1.64 -1.80 2.78
N LEU A 50 -1.54 -1.51 4.08
CA LEU A 50 -2.60 -0.82 4.82
C LEU A 50 -2.80 0.61 4.32
N GLN A 51 -1.72 1.36 4.08
CA GLN A 51 -1.81 2.73 3.60
C GLN A 51 -2.44 2.80 2.19
N GLN A 52 -2.01 1.93 1.28
CA GLN A 52 -2.59 1.84 -0.06
C GLN A 52 -4.05 1.42 -0.02
N GLY A 53 -4.38 0.39 0.77
CA GLY A 53 -5.75 -0.11 0.92
C GLY A 53 -6.70 0.94 1.51
N LEU A 54 -6.27 1.67 2.53
CA LEU A 54 -7.06 2.77 3.10
C LEU A 54 -7.29 3.89 2.09
N ARG A 55 -6.24 4.32 1.37
CA ARG A 55 -6.37 5.37 0.35
C ARG A 55 -7.34 4.95 -0.75
N GLN A 56 -7.17 3.74 -1.31
CA GLN A 56 -8.07 3.23 -2.35
C GLN A 56 -9.51 3.08 -1.83
N GLY A 57 -9.68 2.63 -0.59
CA GLY A 57 -10.99 2.48 0.05
C GLY A 57 -11.71 3.82 0.20
N VAL A 58 -11.01 4.88 0.64
CA VAL A 58 -11.57 6.23 0.76
C VAL A 58 -12.00 6.77 -0.61
N LEU A 59 -11.14 6.68 -1.63
CA LEU A 59 -11.47 7.14 -2.98
C LEU A 59 -12.67 6.39 -3.54
N LYS A 60 -12.67 5.07 -3.44
CA LYS A 60 -13.78 4.23 -3.92
C LYS A 60 -15.09 4.59 -3.21
N GLY A 61 -15.07 4.72 -1.89
CA GLY A 61 -16.26 5.08 -1.11
C GLY A 61 -16.82 6.46 -1.47
N GLN A 62 -15.96 7.45 -1.72
CA GLN A 62 -16.40 8.77 -2.17
C GLN A 62 -17.03 8.73 -3.57
N ARG A 63 -16.40 8.02 -4.53
CA ARG A 63 -16.96 7.84 -5.89
C ARG A 63 -18.32 7.17 -5.84
N GLU A 64 -18.46 6.10 -5.05
CA GLU A 64 -19.72 5.40 -4.85
C GLU A 64 -20.79 6.31 -4.21
N ALA A 65 -20.41 7.14 -3.24
CA ALA A 65 -21.34 8.10 -2.62
C ALA A 65 -21.86 9.14 -3.62
N ILE A 66 -20.98 9.70 -4.46
CA ILE A 66 -21.36 10.63 -5.53
C ILE A 66 -22.32 9.96 -6.49
N LEU A 67 -21.96 8.78 -7.01
CA LEU A 67 -22.78 8.04 -7.96
C LEU A 67 -24.14 7.68 -7.37
N HIS A 68 -24.18 7.24 -6.10
CA HIS A 68 -25.42 6.92 -5.41
C HIS A 68 -26.34 8.15 -5.31
N LEU A 69 -25.78 9.31 -4.94
CA LEU A 69 -26.53 10.55 -4.83
C LEU A 69 -27.11 10.96 -6.20
N LEU A 70 -26.29 10.95 -7.25
CA LEU A 70 -26.72 11.31 -8.60
C LEU A 70 -27.77 10.34 -9.15
N ARG A 71 -27.64 9.04 -8.86
CA ARG A 71 -28.65 8.02 -9.20
C ARG A 71 -30.00 8.33 -8.58
N VAL A 72 -30.01 8.64 -7.28
CA VAL A 72 -31.25 8.96 -6.56
C VAL A 72 -31.88 10.25 -7.06
N ARG A 73 -31.07 11.27 -7.40
CA ARG A 73 -31.58 12.60 -7.79
C ARG A 73 -32.02 12.69 -9.24
N PHE A 74 -31.30 12.06 -10.17
CA PHE A 74 -31.45 12.38 -11.59
C PHE A 74 -31.63 11.18 -12.51
N ASP A 75 -31.09 10.02 -12.16
CA ASP A 75 -31.19 8.84 -13.01
C ASP A 75 -31.33 7.55 -12.19
N PRO A 76 -32.56 7.23 -11.74
CA PRO A 76 -32.81 6.01 -10.96
C PRO A 76 -32.52 4.72 -11.73
N THR A 77 -32.55 4.77 -13.06
CA THR A 77 -32.26 3.63 -13.94
C THR A 77 -30.77 3.40 -14.16
N GLY A 78 -29.95 4.45 -14.00
CA GLY A 78 -28.50 4.41 -14.04
C GLY A 78 -27.75 4.63 -15.37
N PRO A 79 -28.31 4.52 -16.59
CA PRO A 79 -27.53 4.54 -17.83
C PRO A 79 -26.85 5.89 -18.14
N ALA A 80 -27.24 6.97 -17.48
CA ALA A 80 -26.60 8.28 -17.61
C ALA A 80 -25.42 8.43 -16.63
N LEU A 81 -25.13 7.45 -15.78
CA LEU A 81 -24.05 7.54 -14.80
C LEU A 81 -22.74 6.89 -15.26
N GLU A 82 -22.76 5.98 -16.22
CA GLU A 82 -21.56 5.35 -16.79
C GLU A 82 -20.44 6.36 -17.14
N PRO A 83 -20.69 7.41 -17.96
CA PRO A 83 -19.63 8.37 -18.30
C PRO A 83 -19.16 9.21 -17.10
N ILE A 84 -20.01 9.38 -16.09
CA ILE A 84 -19.64 10.07 -14.85
C ILE A 84 -18.74 9.16 -14.00
N ALA A 85 -19.06 7.87 -13.92
CA ALA A 85 -18.28 6.88 -13.20
C ALA A 85 -16.86 6.76 -13.79
N GLU A 86 -16.73 6.79 -15.12
CA GLU A 86 -15.45 6.82 -15.82
C GLU A 86 -14.63 8.07 -15.45
N GLY A 87 -15.22 9.26 -15.54
CA GLY A 87 -14.52 10.50 -15.17
C GLY A 87 -14.14 10.57 -13.68
N LEU A 88 -14.96 10.03 -12.79
CA LEU A 88 -14.64 9.93 -11.36
C LEU A 88 -13.51 8.92 -11.08
N ALA A 89 -13.36 7.88 -11.92
CA ALA A 89 -12.32 6.87 -11.75
C ALA A 89 -10.90 7.42 -11.98
N GLU A 90 -10.77 8.47 -12.78
CA GLU A 90 -9.51 9.16 -13.07
C GLU A 90 -9.03 10.05 -11.90
N ILE A 91 -9.91 10.38 -10.95
CA ILE A 91 -9.57 11.31 -9.84
C ILE A 91 -8.92 10.55 -8.69
N GLU A 92 -7.62 10.73 -8.48
CA GLU A 92 -6.88 10.11 -7.37
C GLU A 92 -6.84 10.95 -6.08
N GLU A 93 -7.35 12.18 -6.13
CA GLU A 93 -7.33 13.11 -5.01
C GLU A 93 -8.65 13.09 -4.22
N ALA A 94 -8.56 12.71 -2.94
CA ALA A 94 -9.74 12.61 -2.06
C ALA A 94 -10.43 13.94 -1.79
N ASN A 95 -9.69 15.06 -1.87
CA ASN A 95 -10.24 16.41 -1.67
C ASN A 95 -11.13 16.82 -2.84
N LEU A 96 -10.69 16.55 -4.08
CA LEU A 96 -11.50 16.83 -5.28
C LEU A 96 -12.79 16.01 -5.29
N LEU A 97 -12.74 14.75 -4.85
CA LEU A 97 -13.94 13.92 -4.69
C LEU A 97 -14.86 14.44 -3.57
N GLN A 98 -14.33 15.02 -2.49
CA GLN A 98 -15.13 15.69 -1.48
C GLN A 98 -15.86 16.91 -2.03
N ASP A 99 -15.16 17.75 -2.80
CA ASP A 99 -15.75 18.93 -3.45
C ASP A 99 -16.84 18.51 -4.45
N LEU A 100 -16.58 17.47 -5.24
CA LEU A 100 -17.56 16.89 -6.16
C LEU A 100 -18.75 16.28 -5.45
N LEU A 101 -18.60 15.73 -4.24
CA LEU A 101 -19.74 15.26 -3.44
C LEU A 101 -20.66 16.42 -3.05
N VAL A 102 -20.09 17.55 -2.62
CA VAL A 102 -20.85 18.76 -2.32
C VAL A 102 -21.54 19.29 -3.58
N GLU A 103 -20.83 19.35 -4.70
CA GLU A 103 -21.39 19.74 -5.99
C GLU A 103 -22.54 18.83 -6.41
N ALA A 104 -22.41 17.52 -6.23
CA ALA A 104 -23.46 16.55 -6.54
C ALA A 104 -24.74 16.76 -5.72
N MET A 105 -24.67 17.45 -4.58
CA MET A 105 -25.84 17.85 -3.77
C MET A 105 -26.48 19.15 -4.26
N GLN A 106 -25.70 20.04 -4.87
CA GLN A 106 -26.13 21.41 -5.21
C GLN A 106 -26.50 21.57 -6.69
N THR A 107 -25.90 20.77 -7.57
CA THR A 107 -26.18 20.80 -9.00
C THR A 107 -27.67 20.61 -9.29
N GLU A 108 -28.16 21.28 -10.34
CA GLU A 108 -29.54 21.23 -10.81
C GLU A 108 -29.77 20.11 -11.84
N SER A 109 -28.69 19.58 -12.45
CA SER A 109 -28.78 18.53 -13.47
C SER A 109 -27.51 17.67 -13.56
N LEU A 110 -27.62 16.51 -14.22
CA LEU A 110 -26.46 15.67 -14.55
C LEU A 110 -25.51 16.35 -15.53
N ASP A 111 -26.02 17.12 -16.48
CA ASP A 111 -25.19 17.80 -17.47
C ASP A 111 -24.33 18.90 -16.83
N ALA A 112 -24.90 19.68 -15.90
CA ALA A 112 -24.15 20.66 -15.13
C ALA A 112 -23.03 19.99 -14.30
N PHE A 113 -23.34 18.85 -13.67
CA PHE A 113 -22.34 18.08 -12.93
C PHE A 113 -21.22 17.55 -13.85
N ARG A 114 -21.57 16.99 -15.01
CA ARG A 114 -20.61 16.48 -16.00
C ARG A 114 -19.67 17.57 -16.50
N GLN A 115 -20.20 18.76 -16.78
CA GLN A 115 -19.37 19.90 -17.17
C GLN A 115 -18.36 20.24 -16.08
N ARG A 116 -18.81 20.29 -14.82
CA ARG A 116 -17.91 20.56 -13.68
C ARG A 116 -16.83 19.50 -13.52
N LEU A 117 -17.21 18.22 -13.62
CA LEU A 117 -16.28 17.08 -13.59
C LEU A 117 -15.21 17.20 -14.69
N SER A 118 -15.62 17.53 -15.92
CA SER A 118 -14.70 17.65 -17.06
C SER A 118 -13.72 18.83 -16.95
N LEU A 119 -14.09 19.89 -16.23
CA LEU A 119 -13.20 21.03 -15.98
C LEU A 119 -12.13 20.67 -14.95
N LEU A 120 -12.51 19.91 -13.92
CA LEU A 120 -11.59 19.49 -12.86
C LEU A 120 -10.60 18.43 -13.37
N SER A 121 -11.04 17.45 -14.18
CA SER A 121 -10.11 16.44 -14.73
C SER A 121 -9.06 17.04 -15.68
N LYS A 122 -9.42 18.07 -16.44
CA LYS A 122 -8.48 18.80 -17.30
C LYS A 122 -7.50 19.67 -16.53
N SER A 123 -7.93 20.28 -15.42
CA SER A 123 -7.05 21.09 -14.57
C SER A 123 -6.03 20.25 -13.80
N SER A 124 -6.31 18.98 -13.55
CA SER A 124 -5.38 18.05 -12.89
C SER A 124 -4.32 17.47 -13.84
N SER A 125 -4.42 17.74 -15.15
CA SER A 125 -3.50 17.25 -16.19
C SER A 125 -2.55 18.31 -16.76
N GLU A 126 -2.59 19.55 -16.27
CA GLU A 126 -1.60 20.62 -16.49
C GLU A 126 -0.71 20.82 -15.26
#